data_AF-A0A380TIG3-F1
#
_entry.id   AF-A0A380TIG3-F1
#
_cell.length_a   1.000
_cell.length_b   1.000
_cell.length_c   1.000
_cell.angle_alpha   90.00
_cell.angle_beta   90.00
_cell.angle_gamma   90.00
#
_symmetry.space_group_name_H-M   'P 1'
#
loop_
_entity.id
_entity.type
_entity.pdbx_description
1 polymer ?
#
loop_
_entity_poly.entity_id
_entity_poly.type
_entity_poly.pdbx_seq_one_letter_code
_entity_poly.pdbx_strand_id
1 'polypeptide(L)'
;MLLLISVGIMKTVYLDNHVLSREEGWAAIRTLLNSKPALRLVVSEWNLVELGSHADRDQVCRRAQFVDSLKPLWMVAYIFLQRLEVKKFIWQDYYGVPGEPVHPFKENLSEVLYFSLGRNVPLGFTATKWVKVVRDPATALAAEKAQGVDALATLQAADAKEKKNAALKIFPLWIAHRIPDLDPSNKAILRSDKDKIVDFCYNNKAKLFSNCPAVAVEWAAHEIRTCDPHRKPKESDVIDLFHKVMALPYCDFFVTCDGFVRNCATYVGRKLPSLRLAKIHKSINNLAGVF
;
A
#
# COMPACT_ATOMS: atom_id res chain seq x y z
N MET A 1 40.85 12.53 15.23
CA MET A 1 39.55 12.37 15.93
C MET A 1 38.48 12.13 14.87
N LEU A 2 38.22 10.87 14.53
CA LEU A 2 37.20 10.48 13.54
C LEU A 2 35.85 10.43 14.26
N LEU A 3 34.98 11.40 13.98
CA LEU A 3 33.58 11.35 14.38
C LEU A 3 32.90 10.21 13.63
N LEU A 4 32.77 9.06 14.30
CA LEU A 4 31.83 8.02 13.91
C LEU A 4 30.42 8.61 14.05
N ILE A 5 29.93 9.25 12.99
CA ILE A 5 28.52 9.57 12.85
C ILE A 5 27.82 8.22 12.80
N SER A 6 27.22 7.82 13.92
CA SER A 6 26.25 6.73 13.93
C SER A 6 25.16 7.13 12.94
N VAL A 7 25.20 6.54 11.75
CA VAL A 7 24.13 6.68 10.76
C VAL A 7 22.94 5.94 11.36
N GLY A 8 22.15 6.66 12.16
CA GLY A 8 20.93 6.11 12.74
C GLY A 8 20.07 5.55 11.61
N ILE A 9 19.57 4.32 11.79
CA ILE A 9 18.64 3.71 10.85
C ILE A 9 17.44 4.64 10.71
N MET A 10 17.27 5.21 9.52
CA MET A 10 16.15 6.08 9.19
C MET A 10 14.85 5.29 9.30
N LYS A 11 13.92 5.77 10.12
CA LYS A 11 12.59 5.19 10.30
C LYS A 11 11.59 5.84 9.37
N THR A 12 10.55 5.11 9.01
CA THR A 12 9.48 5.60 8.13
C THR A 12 8.12 5.61 8.84
N VAL A 13 7.34 6.67 8.60
CA VAL A 13 5.95 6.78 9.07
C VAL A 13 5.03 7.02 7.88
N TYR A 14 4.04 6.14 7.73
CA TYR A 14 2.95 6.35 6.78
C TYR A 14 1.77 7.00 7.48
N LEU A 15 1.24 8.07 6.88
CA LEU A 15 0.02 8.72 7.34
C LEU A 15 -1.13 8.35 6.42
N ASP A 16 -2.17 7.75 7.00
CA ASP A 16 -3.46 7.61 6.35
C ASP A 16 -3.99 9.00 5.94
N ASN A 17 -4.75 9.06 4.84
CA ASN A 17 -5.29 10.30 4.32
C ASN A 17 -6.19 11.02 5.33
N HIS A 18 -6.96 10.29 6.16
CA HIS A 18 -7.75 10.89 7.23
C HIS A 18 -6.92 11.64 8.29
N VAL A 19 -5.63 11.32 8.43
CA VAL A 19 -4.71 12.05 9.32
C VAL A 19 -4.06 13.20 8.56
N LEU A 20 -3.64 12.96 7.32
CA LEU A 20 -2.92 13.94 6.50
C LEU A 20 -3.80 15.14 6.08
N SER A 21 -5.08 14.89 5.80
CA SER A 21 -6.05 15.89 5.32
C SER A 21 -6.59 16.83 6.40
N ARG A 22 -6.34 16.55 7.68
CA ARG A 22 -6.77 17.36 8.83
C ARG A 22 -5.83 18.53 9.08
N GLU A 23 -6.23 19.71 8.63
CA GLU A 23 -5.42 20.94 8.70
C GLU A 23 -5.05 21.30 10.16
N GLU A 24 -5.94 21.02 11.11
CA GLU A 24 -5.70 21.22 12.54
C GLU A 24 -4.55 20.38 13.11
N GLY A 25 -4.20 19.27 12.46
CA GLY A 25 -3.11 18.37 12.85
C GLY A 25 -1.73 18.74 12.28
N TRP A 26 -1.66 19.69 11.36
CA TRP A 26 -0.45 19.99 10.59
C TRP A 26 0.72 20.47 11.43
N ALA A 27 0.44 21.32 12.43
CA ALA A 27 1.46 21.78 13.36
C ALA A 27 2.11 20.62 14.10
N ALA A 28 1.32 19.66 14.58
CA ALA A 28 1.82 18.48 15.28
C ALA A 28 2.67 17.58 14.36
N ILE A 29 2.26 17.40 13.10
CA ILE A 29 3.03 16.64 12.11
C ILE A 29 4.41 17.30 11.89
N ARG A 30 4.45 18.62 11.66
CA ARG A 30 5.70 19.36 11.48
C ARG A 30 6.60 19.26 12.71
N THR A 31 6.05 19.47 13.90
CA THR A 31 6.80 19.37 15.16
C THR A 31 7.40 17.98 15.33
N LEU A 32 6.66 16.91 15.05
CA LEU A 32 7.18 15.55 15.12
C LEU A 32 8.35 15.33 14.15
N LEU A 33 8.17 15.67 12.87
CA LEU A 33 9.20 15.44 11.85
C LEU A 33 10.45 16.30 12.08
N ASN A 34 10.29 17.55 12.52
CA ASN A 34 11.41 18.45 12.83
C ASN A 34 12.16 18.02 14.10
N SER A 35 11.46 17.52 15.12
CA SER A 35 12.09 17.07 16.37
C SER A 35 12.75 15.69 16.24
N LYS A 36 12.41 14.91 15.20
CA LYS A 36 12.92 13.55 14.98
C LYS A 36 13.51 13.44 13.56
N PRO A 37 14.73 13.96 13.32
CA PRO A 37 15.34 13.97 11.97
C PRO A 37 15.59 12.58 11.37
N ALA A 38 15.62 11.53 12.19
CA ALA A 38 15.70 10.14 11.74
C ALA A 38 14.36 9.57 11.26
N LEU A 39 13.26 10.32 11.30
CA LEU A 39 11.92 9.89 10.87
C LEU A 39 11.57 10.55 9.52
N ARG A 40 11.28 9.76 8.50
CA ARG A 40 10.76 10.23 7.21
C ARG A 40 9.27 9.94 7.10
N LEU A 41 8.53 10.96 6.65
CA LEU A 41 7.15 10.79 6.21
C LEU A 41 7.10 10.00 4.89
N VAL A 42 6.16 9.08 4.80
CA VAL A 42 5.79 8.34 3.60
C VAL A 42 4.36 8.70 3.22
N VAL A 43 4.14 8.98 1.94
CA VAL A 43 2.81 9.15 1.33
C VAL A 43 2.73 8.34 0.03
N SER A 44 1.53 8.14 -0.48
CA SER A 44 1.27 7.42 -1.74
C SER A 44 0.44 8.25 -2.71
N GLU A 45 0.34 7.80 -3.96
CA GLU A 45 -0.57 8.37 -4.94
C GLU A 45 -2.04 8.36 -4.46
N TRP A 46 -2.47 7.34 -3.71
CA TRP A 46 -3.84 7.27 -3.18
C TRP A 46 -4.17 8.40 -2.20
N ASN A 47 -3.18 8.85 -1.42
CA ASN A 47 -3.38 10.06 -0.61
C ASN A 47 -3.69 11.26 -1.51
N LEU A 48 -3.04 11.39 -2.67
CA LEU A 48 -3.35 12.46 -3.62
C LEU A 48 -4.71 12.30 -4.29
N VAL A 49 -5.09 11.07 -4.66
CA VAL A 49 -6.42 10.78 -5.24
C VAL A 49 -7.52 11.22 -4.29
N GLU A 50 -7.44 10.86 -3.02
CA GLU A 50 -8.44 11.27 -2.04
C GLU A 50 -8.41 12.78 -1.78
N LEU A 51 -7.22 13.38 -1.63
CA LEU A 51 -7.07 14.83 -1.50
C LEU A 51 -7.68 15.58 -2.70
N GLY A 52 -7.41 15.11 -3.91
CA GLY A 52 -7.86 15.72 -5.17
C GLY A 52 -9.35 15.57 -5.42
N SER A 53 -9.99 14.59 -4.79
CA SER A 53 -11.42 14.29 -4.94
C SER A 53 -12.34 15.23 -4.13
N HIS A 54 -11.79 16.10 -3.29
CA HIS A 54 -12.58 17.09 -2.56
C HIS A 54 -13.09 18.21 -3.49
N ALA A 55 -14.33 18.64 -3.24
CA ALA A 55 -15.00 19.69 -4.03
C ALA A 55 -14.35 21.08 -3.86
N ASP A 56 -13.84 21.40 -2.66
CA ASP A 56 -13.17 22.67 -2.37
C ASP A 56 -11.74 22.67 -2.93
N ARG A 57 -11.58 23.31 -4.09
CA ARG A 57 -10.30 23.37 -4.82
C ARG A 57 -9.22 24.16 -4.10
N ASP A 58 -9.58 25.17 -3.31
CA ASP A 58 -8.60 25.92 -2.52
C ASP A 58 -8.06 25.06 -1.39
N GLN A 59 -8.95 24.32 -0.72
CA GLN A 59 -8.55 23.32 0.27
C GLN A 59 -7.67 22.23 -0.33
N VAL A 60 -8.01 21.69 -1.52
CA VAL A 60 -7.16 20.73 -2.23
C VAL A 60 -5.76 21.29 -2.47
N CYS A 61 -5.66 22.52 -2.97
CA CYS A 61 -4.38 23.16 -3.25
C CYS A 61 -3.55 23.37 -1.97
N ARG A 62 -4.17 23.86 -0.88
CA ARG A 62 -3.47 24.03 0.42
C ARG A 62 -2.96 22.70 0.96
N ARG A 63 -3.76 21.64 0.90
CA ARG A 63 -3.37 20.30 1.35
C ARG A 63 -2.22 19.72 0.52
N ALA A 64 -2.26 19.89 -0.80
CA ALA A 64 -1.17 19.45 -1.67
C ALA A 64 0.15 20.23 -1.41
N GLN A 65 0.06 21.55 -1.20
CA GLN A 65 1.21 22.36 -0.80
C GLN A 65 1.78 21.93 0.56
N PHE A 66 0.91 21.58 1.50
CA PHE A 66 1.34 21.03 2.78
C PHE A 66 2.13 19.74 2.57
N VAL A 67 1.63 18.79 1.79
CA VAL A 67 2.36 17.55 1.45
C VAL A 67 3.72 17.84 0.83
N ASP A 68 3.78 18.71 -0.19
CA ASP A 68 5.04 19.09 -0.85
C ASP A 68 6.06 19.68 0.15
N SER A 69 5.58 20.49 1.11
CA SER A 69 6.44 21.10 2.12
C SER A 69 7.08 20.11 3.11
N LEU A 70 6.54 18.90 3.23
CA LEU A 70 7.06 17.86 4.13
C LEU A 70 8.17 17.01 3.48
N LYS A 71 8.41 17.17 2.16
CA LYS A 71 9.40 16.40 1.39
C LYS A 71 9.32 14.89 1.66
N PRO A 72 8.12 14.27 1.51
CA PRO A 72 7.92 12.88 1.88
C PRO A 72 8.65 11.94 0.91
N LEU A 73 8.87 10.72 1.37
CA LEU A 73 9.10 9.59 0.48
C LEU A 73 7.78 9.19 -0.19
N TRP A 74 7.84 8.86 -1.46
CA TRP A 74 6.71 8.42 -2.26
C TRP A 74 6.67 6.91 -2.36
N MET A 75 5.57 6.33 -1.92
CA MET A 75 5.34 4.90 -1.95
C MET A 75 4.86 4.46 -3.32
N VAL A 76 5.49 3.42 -3.85
CA VAL A 76 5.04 2.75 -5.08
C VAL A 76 3.65 2.17 -4.84
N ALA A 77 2.74 2.28 -5.82
CA ALA A 77 1.37 1.80 -5.66
C ALA A 77 1.32 0.30 -5.39
N TYR A 78 0.34 -0.13 -4.59
CA TYR A 78 0.27 -1.47 -4.02
C TYR A 78 0.39 -2.60 -5.06
N ILE A 79 -0.27 -2.45 -6.22
CA ILE A 79 -0.25 -3.48 -7.26
C ILE A 79 1.15 -3.66 -7.87
N PHE A 80 1.92 -2.57 -8.01
CA PHE A 80 3.28 -2.64 -8.51
C PHE A 80 4.23 -3.23 -7.46
N LEU A 81 4.07 -2.88 -6.18
CA LEU A 81 4.82 -3.53 -5.09
C LEU A 81 4.64 -5.05 -5.12
N GLN A 82 3.39 -5.50 -5.23
CA GLN A 82 3.08 -6.92 -5.28
C GLN A 82 3.62 -7.61 -6.53
N ARG A 83 3.60 -6.95 -7.69
CA ARG A 83 4.26 -7.46 -8.91
C ARG A 83 5.77 -7.60 -8.73
N LEU A 84 6.42 -6.62 -8.09
CA LEU A 84 7.86 -6.68 -7.79
C LEU A 84 8.18 -7.82 -6.81
N GLU A 85 7.38 -7.97 -5.75
CA GLU A 85 7.50 -9.07 -4.78
C GLU A 85 7.34 -10.44 -5.45
N VAL A 86 6.27 -10.62 -6.24
CA VAL A 86 5.96 -11.88 -6.92
C VAL A 86 7.04 -12.19 -7.97
N LYS A 87 7.50 -11.20 -8.75
CA LYS A 87 8.64 -11.36 -9.66
C LYS A 87 9.88 -11.85 -8.91
N LYS A 88 10.26 -11.19 -7.81
CA LYS A 88 11.42 -11.56 -7.00
C LYS A 88 11.31 -13.01 -6.52
N PHE A 89 10.16 -13.37 -5.96
CA PHE A 89 9.89 -14.73 -5.47
C PHE A 89 9.97 -15.77 -6.59
N ILE A 90 9.29 -15.55 -7.73
CA ILE A 90 9.33 -16.49 -8.86
C ILE A 90 10.76 -16.61 -9.39
N TRP A 91 11.54 -15.52 -9.47
CA TRP A 91 12.90 -15.59 -10.02
C TRP A 91 13.75 -16.48 -9.15
N GLN A 92 13.71 -16.22 -7.84
CA GLN A 92 14.52 -16.94 -6.87
C GLN A 92 14.08 -18.39 -6.71
N ASP A 93 12.78 -18.64 -6.55
CA ASP A 93 12.27 -19.91 -6.07
C ASP A 93 11.73 -20.83 -7.18
N TYR A 94 11.33 -20.27 -8.33
CA TYR A 94 10.88 -21.06 -9.49
C TYR A 94 11.99 -21.20 -10.53
N TYR A 95 12.67 -20.11 -10.89
CA TYR A 95 13.73 -20.13 -11.91
C TYR A 95 15.14 -20.35 -11.35
N GLY A 96 15.33 -20.26 -10.02
CA GLY A 96 16.66 -20.41 -9.40
C GLY A 96 17.62 -19.24 -9.66
N VAL A 97 17.11 -18.06 -10.03
CA VAL A 97 17.88 -16.85 -10.32
C VAL A 97 17.67 -15.82 -9.22
N PRO A 98 18.72 -15.17 -8.68
CA PRO A 98 18.56 -14.12 -7.68
C PRO A 98 17.59 -13.03 -8.15
N GLY A 99 16.54 -12.77 -7.36
CA GLY A 99 15.61 -11.69 -7.61
C GLY A 99 16.14 -10.34 -7.12
N GLU A 100 15.76 -9.26 -7.80
CA GLU A 100 16.11 -7.90 -7.39
C GLU A 100 15.40 -7.52 -6.07
N PRO A 101 16.04 -6.73 -5.19
CA PRO A 101 15.38 -6.19 -4.01
C PRO A 101 14.17 -5.32 -4.40
N VAL A 102 13.10 -5.42 -3.61
CA VAL A 102 11.95 -4.53 -3.76
C VAL A 102 12.29 -3.18 -3.14
N HIS A 103 12.17 -2.12 -3.93
CA HIS A 103 12.38 -0.75 -3.50
C HIS A 103 11.03 -0.02 -3.38
N PRO A 104 10.40 0.00 -2.20
CA PRO A 104 9.02 0.46 -2.06
C PRO A 104 8.88 1.99 -2.07
N PHE A 105 9.98 2.71 -1.90
CA PHE A 105 10.01 4.16 -1.76
C PHE A 105 10.81 4.82 -2.88
N LYS A 106 10.36 6.00 -3.30
CA LYS A 106 11.03 6.91 -4.22
C LYS A 106 11.14 8.29 -3.59
N GLU A 107 12.17 9.04 -3.93
CA GLU A 107 12.31 10.42 -3.43
C GLU A 107 11.36 11.38 -4.16
N ASN A 108 10.97 11.05 -5.41
CA ASN A 108 10.12 11.91 -6.22
C ASN A 108 8.81 11.22 -6.63
N LEU A 109 7.70 11.96 -6.57
CA LEU A 109 6.40 11.51 -7.07
C LEU A 109 6.48 11.10 -8.54
N SER A 110 7.28 11.79 -9.36
CA SER A 110 7.46 11.47 -10.77
C SER A 110 7.95 10.04 -11.03
N GLU A 111 8.78 9.50 -10.14
CA GLU A 111 9.28 8.13 -10.26
C GLU A 111 8.18 7.10 -9.93
N VAL A 112 7.26 7.42 -9.02
CA VAL A 112 6.09 6.58 -8.72
C VAL A 112 5.10 6.63 -9.87
N LEU A 113 4.78 7.82 -10.38
CA LEU A 113 3.85 7.99 -11.49
C LEU A 113 4.39 7.40 -12.80
N TYR A 114 5.71 7.26 -12.97
CA TYR A 114 6.28 6.60 -14.15
C TYR A 114 5.76 5.17 -14.30
N PHE A 115 5.46 4.46 -13.20
CA PHE A 115 4.91 3.11 -13.26
C PHE A 115 3.49 3.07 -13.85
N SER A 116 2.66 4.10 -13.60
CA SER A 116 1.28 4.16 -14.07
C SER A 116 1.12 4.93 -15.39
N LEU A 117 1.88 6.01 -15.59
CA LEU A 117 1.75 6.96 -16.70
C LEU A 117 2.89 6.89 -17.73
N GLY A 118 3.95 6.11 -17.45
CA GLY A 118 5.08 5.92 -18.36
C GLY A 118 5.92 7.17 -18.59
N ARG A 119 6.49 7.28 -19.80
CA ARG A 119 7.47 8.33 -20.17
C ARG A 119 6.91 9.77 -20.19
N ASN A 120 5.60 9.95 -20.03
CA ASN A 120 4.95 11.25 -20.11
C ASN A 120 4.96 12.04 -18.78
N VAL A 121 5.54 11.49 -17.72
CA VAL A 121 5.61 12.14 -16.41
C VAL A 121 6.74 13.18 -16.37
N PRO A 122 6.45 14.47 -16.14
CA PRO A 122 7.49 15.48 -16.04
C PRO A 122 8.42 15.22 -14.85
N LEU A 123 9.71 15.52 -15.00
CA LEU A 123 10.65 15.51 -13.87
C LEU A 123 10.27 16.57 -12.83
N GLY A 124 10.47 16.26 -11.55
CA GLY A 124 10.10 17.17 -10.46
C GLY A 124 8.59 17.44 -10.40
N PHE A 125 7.79 16.44 -10.76
CA PHE A 125 6.35 16.46 -10.55
C PHE A 125 6.04 16.44 -9.06
N THR A 126 5.17 17.34 -8.59
CA THR A 126 4.87 17.52 -7.16
C THR A 126 3.39 17.26 -6.90
N ALA A 127 2.99 17.11 -5.62
CA ALA A 127 1.59 16.97 -5.25
C ALA A 127 0.75 18.15 -5.74
N THR A 128 1.27 19.38 -5.59
CA THR A 128 0.61 20.61 -6.06
C THR A 128 0.42 20.61 -7.58
N LYS A 129 1.38 20.10 -8.35
CA LYS A 129 1.22 19.96 -9.81
C LYS A 129 0.21 18.87 -10.15
N TRP A 130 0.26 17.73 -9.46
CA TRP A 130 -0.66 16.61 -9.68
C TRP A 130 -2.11 17.02 -9.52
N VAL A 131 -2.47 17.68 -8.41
CA VAL A 131 -3.87 18.08 -8.15
C VAL A 131 -4.38 19.10 -9.16
N LYS A 132 -3.50 19.87 -9.81
CA LYS A 132 -3.86 20.86 -10.84
C LYS A 132 -4.12 20.26 -12.21
N VAL A 133 -3.46 19.15 -12.56
CA VAL A 133 -3.56 18.56 -13.91
C VAL A 133 -4.38 17.29 -13.96
N VAL A 134 -4.57 16.61 -12.83
CA VAL A 134 -5.43 15.43 -12.77
C VAL A 134 -6.85 15.83 -13.17
N ARG A 135 -7.37 15.15 -14.19
CA ARG A 135 -8.75 15.33 -14.63
C ARG A 135 -9.61 14.35 -13.85
N ASP A 136 -10.59 14.89 -13.14
CA ASP A 136 -11.64 14.14 -12.48
C ASP A 136 -11.18 12.98 -11.55
N PRO A 137 -10.38 13.27 -10.51
CA PRO A 137 -9.97 12.28 -9.52
C PRO A 137 -11.18 11.71 -8.75
N ALA A 138 -12.28 12.46 -8.68
CA ALA A 138 -13.51 12.04 -8.01
C ALA A 138 -14.16 10.85 -8.73
N THR A 139 -14.24 10.87 -10.07
CA THR A 139 -14.76 9.72 -10.83
C THR A 139 -13.89 8.49 -10.70
N ALA A 140 -12.56 8.64 -10.76
CA ALA A 140 -11.65 7.51 -10.54
C ALA A 140 -11.83 6.90 -9.14
N LEU A 141 -11.92 7.75 -8.11
CA LEU A 141 -12.19 7.31 -6.75
C LEU A 141 -13.56 6.64 -6.61
N ALA A 142 -14.60 7.19 -7.24
CA ALA A 142 -15.96 6.64 -7.20
C ALA A 142 -16.05 5.27 -7.89
N ALA A 143 -15.39 5.10 -9.04
CA ALA A 143 -15.35 3.84 -9.76
C ALA A 143 -14.74 2.70 -8.91
N GLU A 144 -13.63 2.99 -8.22
CA GLU A 144 -12.96 2.04 -7.33
C GLU A 144 -13.80 1.72 -6.09
N LYS A 145 -14.44 2.74 -5.51
CA LYS A 145 -15.35 2.59 -4.38
C LYS A 145 -16.56 1.70 -4.71
N ALA A 146 -17.17 1.91 -5.87
CA ALA A 146 -18.38 1.22 -6.28
C ALA A 146 -18.17 -0.30 -6.43
N GLN A 147 -17.04 -0.72 -7.00
CA GLN A 147 -16.77 -2.13 -7.27
C GLN A 147 -16.62 -2.99 -6.01
N GLY A 148 -16.22 -2.40 -4.88
CA GLY A 148 -15.88 -3.18 -3.68
C GLY A 148 -17.01 -3.39 -2.67
N VAL A 149 -18.05 -2.55 -2.68
CA VAL A 149 -19.13 -2.62 -1.68
C VAL A 149 -19.95 -3.90 -1.86
N ASP A 150 -20.45 -4.13 -3.07
CA ASP A 150 -21.28 -5.30 -3.37
C ASP A 150 -20.51 -6.60 -3.24
N ALA A 151 -19.27 -6.63 -3.75
CA ALA A 151 -18.39 -7.79 -3.64
C ALA A 151 -18.11 -8.15 -2.16
N LEU A 152 -17.86 -7.14 -1.31
CA LEU A 152 -17.64 -7.36 0.11
C LEU A 152 -18.91 -7.85 0.81
N ALA A 153 -20.08 -7.28 0.48
CA ALA A 153 -21.37 -7.71 1.03
C ALA A 153 -21.65 -9.17 0.68
N THR A 154 -21.46 -9.57 -0.58
CA THR A 154 -21.60 -10.96 -1.03
C THR A 154 -20.68 -11.89 -0.24
N LEU A 155 -19.41 -11.52 -0.09
CA LEU A 155 -18.45 -12.35 0.63
C LEU A 155 -18.74 -12.40 2.14
N GLN A 156 -19.23 -11.34 2.76
CA GLN A 156 -19.60 -11.34 4.18
C GLN A 156 -20.77 -12.28 4.47
N ALA A 157 -21.78 -12.30 3.59
CA ALA A 157 -22.96 -13.14 3.69
C ALA A 157 -22.68 -14.63 3.45
N ALA A 158 -21.60 -14.96 2.73
CA ALA A 158 -21.22 -16.33 2.43
C ALA A 158 -20.80 -17.13 3.69
N ASP A 159 -21.13 -18.41 3.70
CA ASP A 159 -20.70 -19.32 4.76
C ASP A 159 -19.20 -19.67 4.67
N ALA A 160 -18.67 -20.38 5.67
CA ALA A 160 -17.26 -20.73 5.72
C ALA A 160 -16.80 -21.64 4.56
N LYS A 161 -17.68 -22.54 4.08
CA LYS A 161 -17.39 -23.46 2.97
C LYS A 161 -17.38 -22.70 1.65
N GLU A 162 -18.34 -21.80 1.44
CA GLU A 162 -18.41 -20.90 0.29
C GLU A 162 -17.18 -19.99 0.22
N LYS A 163 -16.79 -19.38 1.34
CA LYS A 163 -15.56 -18.57 1.44
C LYS A 163 -14.32 -19.38 1.09
N LYS A 164 -14.19 -20.60 1.60
CA LYS A 164 -13.07 -21.50 1.27
C LYS A 164 -13.05 -21.84 -0.22
N ASN A 165 -14.19 -22.18 -0.81
CA ASN A 165 -14.30 -22.50 -2.24
C ASN A 165 -14.01 -21.28 -3.12
N ALA A 166 -14.47 -20.10 -2.72
CA ALA A 166 -14.17 -18.84 -3.40
C ALA A 166 -12.68 -18.55 -3.35
N ALA A 167 -12.03 -18.70 -2.18
CA ALA A 167 -10.60 -18.49 -2.01
C ALA A 167 -9.76 -19.39 -2.94
N LEU A 168 -10.18 -20.65 -3.16
CA LEU A 168 -9.52 -21.57 -4.09
C LEU A 168 -9.60 -21.11 -5.55
N LYS A 169 -10.69 -20.42 -5.94
CA LYS A 169 -10.89 -19.89 -7.30
C LYS A 169 -10.23 -18.51 -7.50
N ILE A 170 -10.28 -17.68 -6.46
CA ILE A 170 -9.78 -16.30 -6.48
C ILE A 170 -8.25 -16.29 -6.48
N PHE A 171 -7.61 -17.15 -5.68
CA PHE A 171 -6.15 -17.12 -5.55
C PHE A 171 -5.42 -17.29 -6.90
N PRO A 172 -5.75 -18.26 -7.77
CA PRO A 172 -5.14 -18.40 -9.08
C PRO A 172 -5.26 -17.13 -9.94
N LEU A 173 -6.46 -16.55 -10.03
CA LEU A 173 -6.72 -15.34 -10.81
C LEU A 173 -5.95 -14.15 -10.24
N TRP A 174 -5.99 -13.99 -8.92
CA TRP A 174 -5.33 -12.91 -8.21
C TRP A 174 -3.81 -12.96 -8.37
N ILE A 175 -3.18 -14.13 -8.25
CA ILE A 175 -1.74 -14.28 -8.46
C ILE A 175 -1.36 -14.14 -9.93
N ALA A 176 -2.17 -14.65 -10.87
CA ALA A 176 -1.88 -14.55 -12.30
C ALA A 176 -1.66 -13.10 -12.77
N HIS A 177 -2.44 -12.15 -12.24
CA HIS A 177 -2.28 -10.71 -12.53
C HIS A 177 -1.00 -10.08 -11.96
N ARG A 178 -0.28 -10.78 -11.07
CA ARG A 178 0.97 -10.31 -10.45
C ARG A 178 2.21 -10.95 -11.06
N ILE A 179 2.05 -12.01 -11.85
CA ILE A 179 3.16 -12.67 -12.56
C ILE A 179 3.70 -11.70 -13.64
N PRO A 180 5.03 -11.54 -13.77
CA PRO A 180 5.62 -10.72 -14.82
C PRO A 180 5.31 -11.27 -16.22
N ASP A 181 5.43 -10.42 -17.24
CA ASP A 181 5.19 -10.85 -18.63
C ASP A 181 6.43 -11.45 -19.30
N LEU A 182 7.61 -11.20 -18.74
CA LEU A 182 8.91 -11.65 -19.25
C LEU A 182 9.65 -12.44 -18.17
N ASP A 183 10.29 -13.54 -18.55
CA ASP A 183 11.14 -14.41 -17.72
C ASP A 183 12.52 -13.77 -17.41
N PRO A 184 13.39 -14.40 -16.59
CA PRO A 184 14.72 -13.83 -16.29
C PRO A 184 15.62 -13.67 -17.51
N SER A 185 15.37 -14.42 -18.59
CA SER A 185 16.08 -14.33 -19.86
C SER A 185 15.42 -13.36 -20.84
N ASN A 186 14.47 -12.54 -20.37
CA ASN A 186 13.72 -11.57 -21.15
C ASN A 186 12.84 -12.19 -22.25
N LYS A 187 12.44 -13.47 -22.10
CA LYS A 187 11.50 -14.16 -22.99
C LYS A 187 10.08 -14.02 -22.46
N ALA A 188 9.11 -13.92 -23.36
CA ALA A 188 7.71 -13.83 -22.97
C ALA A 188 7.25 -15.09 -22.22
N ILE A 189 6.58 -14.90 -21.08
CA ILE A 189 5.94 -15.99 -20.33
C ILE A 189 4.59 -16.29 -20.97
N LEU A 190 4.48 -17.45 -21.60
CA LEU A 190 3.26 -17.90 -22.27
C LEU A 190 2.19 -18.27 -21.24
N ARG A 191 0.93 -18.33 -21.68
CA ARG A 191 -0.21 -18.67 -20.82
C ARG A 191 -0.03 -20.01 -20.09
N SER A 192 0.41 -21.05 -20.80
CA SER A 192 0.67 -22.36 -20.23
C SER A 192 1.76 -22.35 -19.15
N ASP A 193 2.71 -21.43 -19.23
CA ASP A 193 3.75 -21.29 -18.21
C ASP A 193 3.27 -20.42 -17.05
N LYS A 194 2.43 -19.41 -17.31
CA LYS A 194 1.74 -18.67 -16.25
C LYS A 194 0.91 -19.61 -15.38
N ASP A 195 0.18 -20.57 -15.98
CA ASP A 195 -0.62 -21.55 -15.23
C ASP A 195 0.27 -22.41 -14.30
N LYS A 196 1.41 -22.91 -14.79
CA LYS A 196 2.40 -23.66 -13.96
C LYS A 196 2.98 -22.81 -12.84
N ILE A 197 3.26 -21.53 -13.09
CA ILE A 197 3.78 -20.60 -12.09
C ILE A 197 2.71 -20.32 -11.03
N VAL A 198 1.44 -20.18 -11.43
CA VAL A 198 0.32 -20.05 -10.49
C VAL A 198 0.22 -21.27 -9.59
N ASP A 199 0.26 -22.48 -10.16
CA ASP A 199 0.24 -23.73 -9.40
C ASP A 199 1.42 -23.81 -8.43
N PHE A 200 2.62 -23.43 -8.88
CA PHE A 200 3.79 -23.34 -8.03
C PHE A 200 3.58 -22.37 -6.85
N CYS A 201 3.07 -21.16 -7.11
CA CYS A 201 2.77 -20.17 -6.08
C CYS A 201 1.72 -20.66 -5.08
N TYR A 202 0.70 -21.39 -5.55
CA TYR A 202 -0.32 -21.98 -4.69
C TYR A 202 0.25 -23.09 -3.80
N ASN A 203 1.02 -24.01 -4.37
CA ASN A 203 1.65 -25.11 -3.63
C ASN A 203 2.73 -24.61 -2.65
N ASN A 204 3.32 -23.44 -2.92
CA ASN A 204 4.32 -22.80 -2.06
C ASN A 204 3.79 -21.57 -1.31
N LYS A 205 2.47 -21.49 -1.07
CA LYS A 205 1.79 -20.30 -0.54
C LYS A 205 2.40 -19.75 0.75
N ALA A 206 2.83 -20.61 1.68
CA ALA A 206 3.46 -20.17 2.93
C ALA A 206 4.80 -19.45 2.67
N LYS A 207 5.60 -19.95 1.72
CA LYS A 207 6.87 -19.35 1.31
C LYS A 207 6.64 -18.07 0.51
N LEU A 208 5.66 -18.07 -0.40
CA LEU A 208 5.20 -16.88 -1.11
C LEU A 208 4.86 -15.77 -0.12
N PHE A 209 4.00 -16.03 0.87
CA PHE A 209 3.58 -15.01 1.83
C PHE A 209 4.72 -14.52 2.74
N SER A 210 5.74 -15.34 2.97
CA SER A 210 6.93 -14.91 3.73
C SER A 210 7.86 -14.00 2.89
N ASN A 211 7.84 -14.12 1.56
CA ASN A 211 8.70 -13.34 0.65
C ASN A 211 7.96 -12.18 -0.04
N CYS A 212 6.64 -12.20 -0.05
CA CYS A 212 5.77 -11.21 -0.67
C CYS A 212 4.86 -10.58 0.39
N PRO A 213 5.39 -9.68 1.23
CA PRO A 213 4.68 -9.21 2.41
C PRO A 213 3.45 -8.35 2.07
N ALA A 214 3.45 -7.55 1.00
CA ALA A 214 2.24 -6.83 0.56
C ALA A 214 1.16 -7.78 0.03
N VAL A 215 1.54 -8.86 -0.66
CA VAL A 215 0.58 -9.92 -1.04
C VAL A 215 -0.01 -10.58 0.21
N ALA A 216 0.83 -10.96 1.17
CA ALA A 216 0.38 -11.59 2.42
C ALA A 216 -0.55 -10.68 3.23
N VAL A 217 -0.21 -9.39 3.35
CA VAL A 217 -1.02 -8.38 4.04
C VAL A 217 -2.38 -8.20 3.37
N GLU A 218 -2.44 -8.09 2.04
CA GLU A 218 -3.71 -7.99 1.31
C GLU A 218 -4.60 -9.22 1.57
N TRP A 219 -4.02 -10.42 1.46
CA TRP A 219 -4.74 -11.67 1.73
C TRP A 219 -5.34 -11.70 3.15
N ALA A 220 -4.52 -11.43 4.17
CA ALA A 220 -4.98 -11.42 5.56
C ALA A 220 -6.00 -10.31 5.84
N ALA A 221 -5.86 -9.15 5.18
CA ALA A 221 -6.81 -8.06 5.29
C ALA A 221 -8.16 -8.40 4.65
N HIS A 222 -8.21 -9.19 3.58
CA HIS A 222 -9.47 -9.69 3.02
C HIS A 222 -10.17 -10.68 3.97
N GLU A 223 -9.44 -11.55 4.66
CA GLU A 223 -10.03 -12.51 5.61
C GLU A 223 -10.79 -11.78 6.73
N ILE A 224 -10.20 -10.77 7.37
CA ILE A 224 -10.87 -10.00 8.45
C ILE A 224 -12.02 -9.14 7.93
N ARG A 225 -11.93 -8.60 6.71
CA ARG A 225 -13.01 -7.79 6.13
C ARG A 225 -14.26 -8.63 5.84
N THR A 226 -14.09 -9.90 5.51
CA THR A 226 -15.17 -10.82 5.13
C THR A 226 -15.68 -11.69 6.29
N CYS A 227 -15.07 -11.61 7.48
CA CYS A 227 -15.46 -12.48 8.59
C CYS A 227 -16.62 -11.96 9.45
N ASP A 228 -16.92 -10.66 9.41
CA ASP A 228 -18.04 -10.06 10.16
C ASP A 228 -19.25 -9.88 9.24
N PRO A 229 -20.30 -10.73 9.35
CA PRO A 229 -21.50 -10.64 8.53
C PRO A 229 -22.43 -9.47 8.92
N HIS A 230 -22.23 -8.86 10.09
CA HIS A 230 -23.09 -7.77 10.60
C HIS A 230 -22.55 -6.38 10.25
N ARG A 231 -21.27 -6.27 9.93
CA ARG A 231 -20.67 -5.01 9.48
C ARG A 231 -21.11 -4.69 8.06
N LYS A 232 -21.84 -3.58 7.89
CA LYS A 232 -22.14 -3.03 6.57
C LYS A 232 -20.85 -2.57 5.85
N PRO A 233 -20.56 -3.08 4.64
CA PRO A 233 -19.50 -2.54 3.79
C PRO A 233 -19.65 -1.04 3.57
N LYS A 234 -18.52 -0.35 3.50
CA LYS A 234 -18.45 1.06 3.14
C LYS A 234 -17.62 1.21 1.88
N GLU A 235 -17.93 2.23 1.09
CA GLU A 235 -17.14 2.61 -0.08
C GLU A 235 -15.66 2.83 0.26
N SER A 236 -15.36 3.42 1.42
CA SER A 236 -13.98 3.66 1.86
C SER A 236 -13.17 2.38 2.09
N ASP A 237 -13.81 1.23 2.29
CA ASP A 237 -13.14 -0.01 2.70
C ASP A 237 -12.10 -0.51 1.69
N VAL A 238 -12.30 -0.21 0.41
CA VAL A 238 -11.37 -0.55 -0.68
C VAL A 238 -10.13 0.32 -0.61
N ILE A 239 -10.30 1.64 -0.49
CA ILE A 239 -9.19 2.60 -0.46
C ILE A 239 -8.38 2.41 0.83
N ASP A 240 -9.07 2.19 1.94
CA ASP A 240 -8.48 1.83 3.24
C ASP A 240 -7.58 0.59 3.14
N LEU A 241 -7.97 -0.40 2.32
CA LEU A 241 -7.15 -1.58 2.05
C LEU A 241 -5.84 -1.18 1.37
N PHE A 242 -5.87 -0.29 0.38
CA PHE A 242 -4.66 0.13 -0.33
C PHE A 242 -3.63 0.76 0.61
N HIS A 243 -4.04 1.67 1.50
CA HIS A 243 -3.15 2.26 2.50
C HIS A 243 -2.50 1.19 3.39
N LYS A 244 -3.28 0.22 3.89
CA LYS A 244 -2.77 -0.89 4.72
C LYS A 244 -1.78 -1.78 3.99
N VAL A 245 -2.11 -2.19 2.76
CA VAL A 245 -1.29 -3.10 1.95
C VAL A 245 0.08 -2.49 1.65
N MET A 246 0.14 -1.18 1.46
CA MET A 246 1.40 -0.47 1.26
C MET A 246 2.13 -0.23 2.58
N ALA A 247 1.45 0.34 3.58
CA ALA A 247 2.10 0.83 4.80
C ALA A 247 2.60 -0.28 5.73
N LEU A 248 1.78 -1.31 5.97
CA LEU A 248 2.09 -2.35 6.96
C LEU A 248 3.41 -3.09 6.70
N PRO A 249 3.70 -3.58 5.47
CA PRO A 249 4.89 -4.38 5.24
C PRO A 249 6.20 -3.59 5.14
N TYR A 250 6.13 -2.28 4.87
CA TYR A 250 7.30 -1.49 4.47
C TYR A 250 7.63 -0.31 5.39
N CYS A 251 6.68 0.13 6.22
CA CYS A 251 6.91 1.25 7.13
C CYS A 251 7.19 0.78 8.56
N ASP A 252 7.89 1.61 9.34
CA ASP A 252 8.04 1.35 10.78
C ASP A 252 6.77 1.69 11.56
N PHE A 253 6.07 2.73 11.13
CA PHE A 253 4.86 3.23 11.77
C PHE A 253 3.75 3.48 10.74
N PHE A 254 2.52 3.14 11.11
CA PHE A 254 1.31 3.48 10.36
C PHE A 254 0.33 4.21 11.27
N VAL A 255 -0.01 5.45 10.93
CA VAL A 255 -0.90 6.30 11.72
C VAL A 255 -2.25 6.43 11.03
N THR A 256 -3.31 6.01 11.71
CA THR A 256 -4.70 6.13 11.23
C THR A 256 -5.67 6.37 12.37
N CYS A 257 -6.57 7.33 12.18
CA CYS A 257 -7.67 7.58 13.11
C CYS A 257 -8.88 6.66 12.89
N ASP A 258 -8.92 5.89 11.80
CA ASP A 258 -10.01 4.97 11.52
C ASP A 258 -9.93 3.69 12.38
N GLY A 259 -10.99 3.43 13.15
CA GLY A 259 -11.05 2.27 14.05
C GLY A 259 -11.08 0.92 13.34
N PHE A 260 -11.76 0.84 12.20
CA PHE A 260 -11.83 -0.37 11.41
C PHE A 260 -10.49 -0.68 10.74
N VAL A 261 -9.81 0.33 10.19
CA VAL A 261 -8.46 0.19 9.63
C VAL A 261 -7.49 -0.34 10.68
N ARG A 262 -7.51 0.22 11.91
CA ARG A 262 -6.68 -0.29 13.01
C ARG A 262 -7.00 -1.73 13.41
N ASN A 263 -8.29 -2.08 13.49
CA ASN A 263 -8.71 -3.44 13.81
C ASN A 263 -8.20 -4.43 12.76
N CYS A 264 -8.33 -4.09 11.48
CA CYS A 264 -7.78 -4.88 10.37
C CYS A 264 -6.26 -5.02 10.50
N ALA A 265 -5.53 -3.93 10.70
CA ALA A 265 -4.08 -3.95 10.83
C ALA A 265 -3.61 -4.80 12.02
N THR A 266 -4.31 -4.71 13.15
CA THR A 266 -4.03 -5.52 14.34
C THR A 266 -4.26 -7.02 14.06
N TYR A 267 -5.36 -7.36 13.37
CA TYR A 267 -5.62 -8.73 12.93
C TYR A 267 -4.50 -9.25 12.03
N VAL A 268 -4.09 -8.47 11.01
CA VAL A 268 -3.01 -8.83 10.09
C VAL A 268 -1.71 -9.08 10.87
N GLY A 269 -1.39 -8.22 11.85
CA GLY A 269 -0.24 -8.40 12.74
C GLY A 269 -0.22 -9.72 13.49
N ARG A 270 -1.38 -10.17 13.98
CA ARG A 270 -1.51 -11.47 14.66
C ARG A 270 -1.46 -12.65 13.68
N LYS A 271 -2.02 -12.48 12.48
CA LYS A 271 -2.12 -13.51 11.45
C LYS A 271 -0.77 -13.79 10.77
N LEU A 272 0.09 -12.77 10.66
CA LEU A 272 1.39 -12.82 9.98
C LEU A 272 2.54 -12.51 10.95
N PRO A 273 2.71 -13.28 12.04
CA PRO A 273 3.68 -12.96 13.10
C PRO A 273 5.15 -13.06 12.65
N SER A 274 5.42 -13.77 11.55
CA SER A 274 6.75 -13.88 10.95
C SER A 274 7.17 -12.63 10.16
N LEU A 275 6.23 -11.75 9.81
CA LEU A 275 6.52 -10.52 9.09
C LEU A 275 6.78 -9.38 10.07
N ARG A 276 7.83 -8.60 9.80
CA ARG A 276 8.00 -7.29 10.45
C ARG A 276 6.98 -6.33 9.85
N LEU A 277 5.94 -6.03 10.61
CA LEU A 277 4.89 -5.09 10.20
C LEU A 277 4.98 -3.77 10.98
N ALA A 278 4.48 -2.71 10.37
CA ALA A 278 4.42 -1.37 10.96
C ALA A 278 3.66 -1.37 12.29
N LYS A 279 4.16 -0.59 13.25
CA LYS A 279 3.45 -0.33 14.51
C LYS A 279 2.29 0.65 14.25
N ILE A 280 1.11 0.33 14.78
CA ILE A 280 -0.11 1.08 14.52
C ILE A 280 -0.33 2.14 15.59
N HIS A 281 -0.53 3.39 15.18
CA HIS A 281 -0.82 4.51 16.08
C HIS A 281 -2.14 5.19 15.70
N LYS A 282 -2.90 5.62 16.72
CA LYS A 282 -4.21 6.28 16.51
C LYS A 282 -4.09 7.74 16.07
N SER A 283 -2.97 8.38 16.41
CA SER A 283 -2.73 9.79 16.16
C SER A 283 -1.24 10.11 16.15
N ILE A 284 -0.89 11.28 15.61
CA ILE A 284 0.47 11.83 15.64
C ILE A 284 0.98 12.00 17.08
N ASN A 285 0.11 12.46 17.99
CA ASN A 285 0.49 12.64 19.40
C ASN A 285 0.81 11.30 20.07
N ASN A 286 0.07 10.23 19.73
CA ASN A 286 0.39 8.89 20.24
C ASN A 286 1.72 8.36 19.70
N LEU A 287 2.08 8.70 18.46
CA LEU A 287 3.38 8.35 17.90
C LEU A 287 4.51 9.18 18.53
N ALA A 288 4.28 10.47 18.78
CA ALA A 288 5.27 11.36 19.40
C ALA A 288 5.71 10.85 20.79
N GLY A 289 4.79 10.30 21.58
CA GLY A 289 5.10 9.72 22.89
C GLY A 289 5.95 8.43 22.87
N VAL A 290 6.28 7.89 21.69
CA VAL A 290 7.17 6.72 21.53
C VAL A 290 8.64 7.12 21.44
N PHE A 291 8.94 8.39 21.20
CA PHE A 291 10.28 8.90 20.92
C PHE A 291 10.78 9.88 21.98
#